data_AF-A0A845ZGF3-F1
#
_entry.id   AF-A0A845ZGF3-F1
#
_cell.length_a   1.000
_cell.length_b   1.000
_cell.length_c   1.000
_cell.angle_alpha   90.00
_cell.angle_beta   90.00
_cell.angle_gamma   90.00
#
_symmetry.space_group_name_H-M   'P 1'
#
loop_
_entity.id
_entity.type
_entity.pdbx_description
1 polymer ?
#
loop_
_entity_poly.entity_id
_entity_poly.type
_entity_poly.pdbx_seq_one_letter_code
_entity_poly.pdbx_strand_id
1 'polypeptide(L)'
;MKEEKIEVKKDGMLYPKYIVPPSHCGTVKIHFYLDNNHQKSHKYEINNFNYVKKELGLIRKGTYTLALEAERKRGGCNKGKLNSWGGAVNLHILPKNSGLKPPLLRG
;
A
#
# COMPACT_ATOMS: atom_id res chain seq x y z
N MET A 1 1.42 -3.04 14.24
CA MET A 1 1.69 -2.09 13.13
C MET A 1 3.11 -2.34 12.66
N LYS A 2 3.38 -2.29 11.35
CA LYS A 2 4.74 -2.40 10.80
C LYS A 2 5.14 -1.04 10.24
N GLU A 3 6.32 -0.56 10.62
CA GLU A 3 6.85 0.73 10.20
C GLU A 3 8.12 0.53 9.37
N GLU A 4 8.31 1.42 8.40
CA GLU A 4 9.50 1.47 7.55
C GLU A 4 9.87 2.93 7.29
N LYS A 5 11.15 3.27 7.50
CA LYS A 5 11.69 4.58 7.12
C LYS A 5 11.97 4.58 5.63
N ILE A 6 11.48 5.62 4.95
CA ILE A 6 11.58 5.73 3.50
C ILE A 6 12.25 7.05 3.16
N GLU A 7 13.24 6.99 2.27
CA GLU A 7 13.90 8.17 1.73
C GLU A 7 13.32 8.46 0.33
N VAL A 8 12.60 9.57 0.23
CA VAL A 8 12.06 10.07 -1.04
C VAL A 8 13.10 10.98 -1.65
N LYS A 9 13.79 10.51 -2.68
CA LYS A 9 14.87 11.27 -3.34
C LYS A 9 14.37 12.37 -4.27
N LYS A 10 13.11 12.28 -4.71
CA LYS A 10 12.46 13.23 -5.62
C LYS A 10 10.95 13.26 -5.40
N ASP A 11 10.34 14.41 -5.66
CA ASP A 11 8.88 14.57 -5.66
C ASP A 11 8.22 13.59 -6.63
N GLY A 12 7.07 13.04 -6.24
CA GLY A 12 6.37 12.07 -7.06
C GLY A 12 5.05 11.61 -6.47
N MET A 13 4.46 10.61 -7.12
CA MET A 13 3.26 9.92 -6.67
C MET A 13 3.66 8.63 -5.96
N LEU A 14 3.16 8.45 -4.74
CA LEU A 14 3.47 7.31 -3.89
C LEU A 14 2.52 6.13 -4.14
N TYR A 15 3.10 4.99 -4.50
CA TYR A 15 2.39 3.73 -4.70
C TYR A 15 2.97 2.60 -3.83
N PRO A 16 2.44 2.35 -2.62
CA PRO A 16 2.68 1.10 -1.91
C PRO A 16 2.16 -0.10 -2.71
N LYS A 17 3.00 -1.12 -2.82
CA LYS A 17 2.68 -2.47 -3.27
C LYS A 17 2.73 -3.41 -2.08
N TYR A 18 1.57 -3.76 -1.53
CA TYR A 18 1.42 -4.74 -0.47
C TYR A 18 1.46 -6.17 -1.05
N ILE A 19 2.36 -7.00 -0.53
CA ILE A 19 2.51 -8.41 -0.88
C ILE A 19 1.79 -9.23 0.17
N VAL A 20 0.85 -10.06 -0.27
CA VAL A 20 -0.03 -10.84 0.58
C VAL A 20 0.73 -12.05 1.13
N PRO A 21 0.85 -12.23 2.46
CA PRO A 21 1.44 -13.43 3.02
C PRO A 21 0.67 -14.70 2.62
N PRO A 22 1.35 -15.83 2.35
CA PRO A 22 0.69 -17.11 2.07
C PRO A 22 -0.20 -17.60 3.23
N SER A 23 0.02 -17.11 4.44
CA SER A 23 -0.76 -17.43 5.63
C SER A 23 -2.12 -16.75 5.70
N HIS A 24 -2.42 -15.83 4.78
CA HIS A 24 -3.74 -15.23 4.72
C HIS A 24 -4.74 -16.18 4.04
N CYS A 25 -5.91 -16.36 4.64
CA CYS A 25 -6.96 -17.24 4.11
C CYS A 25 -8.32 -16.54 3.99
N GLY A 26 -8.40 -15.24 4.31
CA GLY A 26 -9.63 -14.46 4.14
C GLY A 26 -9.37 -12.96 4.10
N THR A 27 -10.40 -12.18 3.76
CA THR A 27 -10.33 -10.73 3.59
C THR A 27 -9.65 -10.00 4.76
N VAL A 28 -8.72 -9.11 4.43
CA VAL A 28 -8.05 -8.19 5.36
C VAL A 28 -8.22 -6.76 4.86
N LYS A 29 -8.32 -5.80 5.77
CA LYS A 29 -8.30 -4.39 5.42
C LYS A 29 -6.94 -3.83 5.78
N ILE A 30 -6.25 -3.23 4.81
CA ILE A 30 -4.93 -2.63 4.99
C ILE A 30 -5.11 -1.12 5.14
N HIS A 31 -4.51 -0.57 6.18
CA HIS A 31 -4.43 0.85 6.47
C HIS A 31 -3.00 1.31 6.21
N PHE A 32 -2.87 2.41 5.48
CA PHE A 32 -1.61 3.05 5.17
C PHE A 32 -1.50 4.35 5.94
N TYR A 33 -0.39 4.51 6.66
CA TYR A 33 -0.06 5.70 7.41
C TYR A 33 1.25 6.29 6.88
N LEU A 34 1.32 7.60 6.75
CA LEU A 34 2.54 8.34 6.43
C LEU A 34 2.80 9.33 7.56
N ASP A 35 3.95 9.23 8.22
CA ASP A 35 4.29 9.96 9.44
C ASP A 35 3.18 9.86 10.50
N ASN A 36 2.69 8.64 10.73
CA ASN A 36 1.59 8.30 11.63
C ASN A 36 0.22 8.91 11.26
N ASN A 37 0.12 9.70 10.19
CA ASN A 37 -1.14 10.19 9.67
C ASN A 37 -1.79 9.15 8.77
N HIS A 38 -3.03 8.75 9.09
CA HIS A 38 -3.80 7.84 8.25
C HIS A 38 -4.05 8.49 6.88
N GLN A 39 -3.50 7.89 5.84
CA GLN A 39 -3.65 8.42 4.48
C GLN A 39 -4.86 7.79 3.79
N LYS A 40 -4.89 6.45 3.73
CA LYS A 40 -5.94 5.68 3.08
C LYS A 40 -6.09 4.30 3.73
N SER A 41 -7.27 3.71 3.58
CA SER A 41 -7.48 2.29 3.81
C SER A 41 -8.00 1.61 2.56
N HIS A 42 -7.75 0.31 2.44
CA HIS A 42 -8.27 -0.51 1.37
C HIS A 42 -8.66 -1.88 1.91
N LYS A 43 -9.89 -2.31 1.61
CA LYS A 43 -10.30 -3.70 1.86
C LYS A 43 -9.73 -4.56 0.76
N TYR A 44 -8.92 -5.53 1.14
CA TYR A 44 -8.35 -6.52 0.24
C TYR A 44 -9.07 -7.85 0.46
N GLU A 45 -9.81 -8.26 -0.56
CA GLU A 45 -10.37 -9.60 -0.66
C GLU A 45 -9.35 -10.51 -1.32
N ILE A 46 -9.08 -11.65 -0.68
CA ILE A 46 -8.04 -12.59 -1.13
C ILE A 46 -8.62 -13.41 -2.27
N ASN A 47 -8.59 -12.82 -3.46
CA ASN A 47 -9.23 -13.37 -4.65
C ASN A 47 -8.15 -13.78 -5.68
N ASN A 48 -7.17 -14.59 -5.27
CA ASN A 48 -6.03 -15.08 -6.09
C ASN A 48 -4.95 -14.05 -6.50
N PHE A 49 -4.92 -12.84 -5.92
CA PHE A 49 -3.86 -11.86 -6.20
C PHE A 49 -2.68 -12.00 -5.23
N ASN A 50 -1.45 -12.09 -5.73
CA ASN A 50 -0.25 -12.14 -4.87
C ASN A 50 0.11 -10.78 -4.24
N TYR A 51 -0.46 -9.67 -4.74
CA TYR A 51 -0.18 -8.31 -4.26
C TYR A 51 -1.29 -7.30 -4.58
N VAL A 52 -1.25 -6.14 -3.93
CA VAL A 52 -2.09 -4.96 -4.17
C VAL A 52 -1.23 -3.74 -4.33
N LYS A 53 -1.46 -2.92 -5.37
CA LYS A 53 -0.85 -1.59 -5.52
C LYS A 53 -1.90 -0.51 -5.28
N LYS A 54 -1.61 0.48 -4.43
CA LYS A 54 -2.52 1.59 -4.15
C LYS A 54 -1.82 2.93 -4.27
N GLU A 55 -2.48 3.93 -4.87
CA GLU A 55 -2.00 5.31 -4.86
C GLU A 55 -2.36 6.00 -3.54
N LEU A 56 -1.36 6.49 -2.80
CA LEU A 56 -1.57 7.27 -1.58
C LEU A 56 -1.67 8.77 -1.85
N GLY A 57 -0.97 9.27 -2.87
CA GLY A 57 -0.99 10.67 -3.26
C GLY A 57 0.41 11.21 -3.54
N LEU A 58 0.47 12.52 -3.73
CA LEU A 58 1.73 13.22 -3.95
C LEU A 58 2.58 13.20 -2.68
N ILE A 59 3.88 12.96 -2.85
CA ILE A 59 4.89 13.01 -1.81
C ILE A 59 6.07 13.85 -2.27
N ARG A 60 6.65 14.62 -1.36
CA ARG A 60 7.81 15.49 -1.63
C ARG A 60 9.11 14.76 -1.28
N LYS A 61 10.23 15.27 -1.80
CA LYS A 61 11.56 14.87 -1.35
C LYS A 61 11.68 15.04 0.17
N GLY A 62 12.14 14.00 0.85
CA GLY A 62 12.25 13.98 2.31
C GLY A 62 12.38 12.58 2.89
N THR A 63 12.47 12.50 4.21
CA THR A 63 12.42 11.23 4.95
C THR A 63 11.05 11.12 5.61
N TYR A 64 10.41 9.97 5.45
CA TYR A 64 9.08 9.70 6.00
C TYR A 64 9.07 8.35 6.71
N THR A 65 8.12 8.18 7.61
CA THR A 65 7.79 6.88 8.21
C THR A 65 6.52 6.37 7.55
N LEU A 66 6.63 5.30 6.77
CA LEU A 66 5.45 4.59 6.28
C LEU A 66 5.09 3.53 7.32
N ALA A 67 3.82 3.51 7.74
CA ALA A 67 3.30 2.45 8.58
C ALA A 67 2.12 1.72 7.94
N LEU A 68 2.01 0.45 8.29
CA LEU A 68 1.02 -0.48 7.78
C LEU A 68 0.32 -1.17 8.95
N GLU A 69 -1.00 -1.17 8.87
CA GLU A 69 -1.84 -1.87 9.82
C GLU A 69 -2.83 -2.75 9.05
N ALA A 70 -2.88 -4.03 9.41
CA ALA A 70 -3.82 -4.97 8.86
C ALA A 70 -4.93 -5.22 9.88
N GLU A 71 -6.17 -4.97 9.48
CA GLU A 71 -7.37 -5.28 10.24
C GLU A 71 -8.00 -6.57 9.67
N ARG A 72 -8.27 -7.54 10.55
CA ARG A 72 -8.97 -8.77 10.19
C ARG A 72 -10.48 -8.58 10.16
N LYS A 73 -11.18 -9.34 9.33
CA LYS A 73 -12.61 -9.58 9.55
C LYS A 73 -12.80 -10.43 10.82
N ARG A 74 -13.60 -9.95 11.79
CA ARG A 74 -13.96 -10.70 12.99
C ARG A 74 -14.62 -12.03 12.58
N GLY A 75 -14.16 -13.15 13.13
CA GLY A 75 -14.62 -14.50 12.75
C GLY A 75 -14.03 -15.05 11.45
N GLY A 76 -13.10 -14.34 10.79
CA GLY A 76 -12.37 -14.86 9.64
C GLY A 76 -11.31 -15.89 10.02
N CYS A 77 -10.86 -16.68 9.05
CA CYS A 77 -9.90 -17.76 9.27
C CYS A 77 -8.44 -17.30 9.47
N ASN A 78 -8.13 -16.00 9.25
CA ASN A 78 -6.77 -15.49 9.37
C ASN A 78 -6.24 -15.73 10.79
N LYS A 79 -5.26 -16.63 10.94
CA LYS A 79 -4.57 -16.93 12.20
C LYS A 79 -3.25 -16.14 12.27
N GLY A 80 -2.84 -15.69 13.46
CA GLY A 80 -1.60 -14.91 13.66
C GLY A 80 -1.80 -13.60 14.44
N LYS A 81 -0.70 -12.87 14.66
CA LYS A 81 -0.68 -11.52 15.28
C LYS A 81 -0.68 -10.44 14.18
N LEU A 82 -1.09 -9.21 14.50
CA LEU A 82 -1.15 -8.09 13.53
C LEU A 82 0.16 -7.91 12.73
N ASN A 83 1.30 -8.16 13.38
CA ASN A 83 2.63 -8.05 12.77
C ASN A 83 2.92 -9.19 11.76
N SER A 84 2.30 -10.36 11.90
CA SER A 84 2.40 -11.46 10.92
C SER A 84 1.51 -11.28 9.70
N TRP A 85 0.58 -10.31 9.72
CA TRP A 85 -0.26 -9.94 8.57
C TRP A 85 0.21 -8.67 7.87
N GLY A 86 1.27 -8.02 8.37
CA GLY A 86 1.78 -6.77 7.81
C GLY A 86 2.36 -6.91 6.40
N GLY A 87 2.54 -8.15 5.91
CA GLY A 87 3.11 -8.42 4.59
C GLY A 87 4.49 -7.78 4.38
N ALA A 88 4.90 -7.77 3.12
CA ALA A 88 5.98 -6.90 2.65
C ALA A 88 5.35 -5.77 1.84
N VAL A 89 5.86 -4.55 1.98
CA VAL A 89 5.45 -3.44 1.11
C VAL A 89 6.65 -2.98 0.31
N ASN A 90 6.51 -3.04 -1.00
CA ASN A 90 7.44 -2.39 -1.91
C ASN A 90 6.89 -1.03 -2.29
N LEU A 91 7.71 0.01 -2.15
CA LEU A 91 7.29 1.36 -2.50
C LEU A 91 7.77 1.73 -3.89
N HIS A 92 6.84 2.27 -4.66
CA HIS A 92 7.13 2.83 -5.97
C HIS A 92 6.79 4.32 -5.94
N ILE A 93 7.81 5.16 -6.15
CA ILE A 93 7.64 6.61 -6.29
C ILE A 93 7.80 6.92 -7.76
N LEU A 94 6.69 7.24 -8.43
CA LEU A 94 6.71 7.61 -9.84
C LEU A 94 6.83 9.13 -9.94
N PRO A 95 7.75 9.67 -10.76
CA PRO A 95 7.80 11.11 -11.00
C PRO A 95 6.47 11.57 -11.60
N LYS A 96 6.09 12.81 -11.29
CA LYS A 96 4.84 13.46 -11.72
C LYS A 96 4.64 13.49 -13.26
N ASN A 97 5.65 13.11 -14.05
CA ASN A 97 5.62 13.12 -15.52
C ASN A 97 5.17 11.80 -16.18
N SER A 98 4.54 10.87 -15.46
CA SER A 98 3.82 9.76 -16.11
C SER A 98 2.41 10.21 -16.51
N GLY A 99 2.34 11.26 -17.32
CA GLY A 99 1.17 11.54 -18.13
C GLY A 99 0.97 10.39 -19.10
N LEU A 100 0.12 9.43 -18.75
CA LEU A 100 -0.70 8.78 -19.77
C LEU A 100 -1.54 9.91 -20.37
N LYS A 101 -1.02 10.54 -21.42
CA LYS A 101 -1.86 11.26 -22.36
C LYS A 101 -2.84 10.20 -22.88
N PRO A 102 -4.17 10.35 -22.71
CA PRO A 102 -5.10 9.49 -23.42
C PRO A 102 -4.72 9.56 -24.91
N PRO A 103 -4.74 8.45 -25.66
CA PRO A 103 -4.53 8.54 -27.09
C PRO A 103 -5.56 9.55 -27.62
N LEU A 104 -5.07 10.65 -28.19
CA LEU A 104 -5.91 11.52 -29.00
C LEU A 104 -6.41 10.65 -30.15
N LEU A 105 -7.65 10.20 -30.05
CA LEU A 105 -8.40 9.71 -31.20
C LEU A 105 -8.47 10.89 -32.17
N ARG A 106 -7.61 10.85 -33.19
CA ARG A 106 -7.77 11.70 -34.37
C ARG A 106 -8.99 11.17 -35.10
N GLY A 107 -10.10 11.91 -34.99
CA GLY A 107 -11.15 11.93 -36.01
C GLY A 107 -10.75 12.88 -37.12
#